data_AF-A0A2D6A899-F1
#
_entry.id   AF-A0A2D6A899-F1
#
_cell.length_a   1.000
_cell.length_b   1.000
_cell.length_c   1.000
_cell.angle_alpha   90.00
_cell.angle_beta   90.00
_cell.angle_gamma   90.00
#
_symmetry.space_group_name_H-M   'P 1'
#
loop_
_entity.id
_entity.type
_entity.pdbx_description
1 polymer ?
#
loop_
_entity_poly.entity_id
_entity_poly.type
_entity_poly.pdbx_seq_one_letter_code
_entity_poly.pdbx_strand_id
1 'polypeptide(L)'
;MCGWRRDRRDGALTRKFPSRVANRMLSWFTGVRIHDTGCTLKAYRAWVVRRLHLYSDMHRFIPALAAGVGARVGELPVRHHARRYGISKYGIGRILRVLTDLLVVRLLVRFSTHPVRYFGLASMPLFLLSLAFAAIGLLKFSRDGSTIAINRWDISYMTSSVLVAVTALNFFLLGLLCELSVSVSGFYSRAGTEIEEHGGAA
;
A
#
# COMPACT_ATOMS: atom_id res chain seq x y z
N MET A 1 14.77 -17.20 12.73
CA MET A 1 14.57 -18.59 12.28
C MET A 1 13.08 -18.87 12.18
N CYS A 2 12.61 -19.35 11.04
CA CYS A 2 11.21 -19.72 10.80
C CYS A 2 11.08 -21.23 10.60
N GLY A 3 10.04 -21.86 11.14
CA GLY A 3 9.79 -23.28 10.88
C GLY A 3 9.22 -23.50 9.48
N TRP A 4 9.67 -24.53 8.77
CA TRP A 4 9.13 -24.98 7.50
C TRP A 4 8.53 -26.37 7.63
N ARG A 5 7.23 -26.50 7.33
CA ARG A 5 6.53 -27.80 7.31
C ARG A 5 6.80 -28.52 5.99
N ARG A 6 7.83 -29.37 5.96
CA ARG A 6 8.30 -30.06 4.74
C ARG A 6 7.29 -31.11 4.21
N ASP A 7 6.67 -31.87 5.10
CA ASP A 7 5.78 -32.99 4.74
C ASP A 7 4.29 -32.74 5.06
N ARG A 8 3.71 -31.71 4.43
CA ARG A 8 2.26 -31.46 4.58
C ARG A 8 1.45 -32.54 3.86
N ARG A 9 0.71 -33.35 4.61
CA ARG A 9 -0.37 -34.24 4.10
C ARG A 9 -1.72 -33.50 3.98
N ASP A 10 -1.67 -32.21 3.67
CA ASP A 10 -2.85 -31.39 3.40
C ASP A 10 -3.26 -31.48 1.92
N GLY A 11 -4.56 -31.37 1.63
CA GLY A 11 -5.11 -31.39 0.27
C GLY A 11 -4.40 -30.44 -0.68
N ALA A 12 -3.91 -30.98 -1.81
CA ALA A 12 -2.99 -30.29 -2.71
C ALA A 12 -3.61 -29.05 -3.40
N LEU A 13 -4.88 -29.14 -3.80
CA LEU A 13 -5.58 -28.08 -4.55
C LEU A 13 -6.15 -26.98 -3.65
N THR A 14 -6.69 -27.31 -2.47
CA THR A 14 -7.36 -26.33 -1.59
C THR A 14 -6.42 -25.63 -0.62
N ARG A 15 -5.24 -26.21 -0.32
CA ARG A 15 -4.34 -25.69 0.73
C ARG A 15 -2.91 -25.43 0.28
N LYS A 16 -2.32 -26.28 -0.56
CA LYS A 16 -0.92 -26.09 -1.00
C LYS A 16 -0.80 -25.03 -2.10
N PHE A 17 -1.72 -25.01 -3.06
CA PHE A 17 -1.70 -24.04 -4.15
C PHE A 17 -1.84 -22.58 -3.68
N PRO A 18 -2.83 -22.22 -2.83
CA PRO A 18 -2.96 -20.86 -2.29
C PRO A 18 -1.72 -20.39 -1.51
N SER A 19 -1.18 -21.29 -0.68
CA SER A 19 0.00 -21.01 0.14
C SER A 19 1.24 -20.76 -0.72
N ARG A 20 1.40 -21.51 -1.83
CA ARG A 20 2.52 -21.33 -2.76
C ARG A 20 2.44 -20.00 -3.51
N VAL A 21 1.24 -19.60 -3.94
CA VAL A 21 1.04 -18.30 -4.60
C VAL A 21 1.35 -17.16 -3.62
N ALA A 22 0.81 -17.19 -2.41
CA ALA A 22 1.09 -16.18 -1.38
C ALA A 22 2.58 -16.09 -1.04
N ASN A 23 3.26 -17.23 -0.85
CA ASN A 23 4.69 -17.26 -0.54
C ASN A 23 5.55 -16.79 -1.71
N ARG A 24 5.17 -17.11 -2.95
CA ARG A 24 5.85 -16.64 -4.16
C ARG A 24 5.70 -15.13 -4.33
N MET A 25 4.51 -14.59 -4.11
CA MET A 25 4.27 -13.14 -4.16
C MET A 25 5.07 -12.44 -3.08
N LEU A 26 5.07 -12.94 -1.84
CA LEU A 26 5.86 -12.36 -0.76
C LEU A 26 7.37 -12.42 -1.05
N SER A 27 7.85 -13.53 -1.60
CA SER A 27 9.26 -13.68 -1.99
C SER A 27 9.65 -12.74 -3.11
N TRP A 28 8.76 -12.48 -4.06
CA TRP A 28 8.98 -11.48 -5.11
C TRP A 28 8.98 -10.05 -4.53
N PHE A 29 8.11 -9.77 -3.57
CA PHE A 29 8.03 -8.46 -2.92
C PHE A 29 9.19 -8.13 -1.98
N THR A 30 9.72 -9.14 -1.27
CA THR A 30 10.74 -8.93 -0.22
C THR A 30 12.13 -9.43 -0.62
N GLY A 31 12.26 -10.05 -1.78
CA GLY A 31 13.50 -10.73 -2.21
C GLY A 31 13.82 -12.01 -1.43
N VAL A 32 13.10 -12.31 -0.34
CA VAL A 32 13.41 -13.44 0.54
C VAL A 32 12.55 -14.65 0.21
N ARG A 33 13.21 -15.74 -0.17
CA ARG A 33 12.54 -17.01 -0.44
C ARG A 33 12.18 -17.70 0.88
N ILE A 34 10.90 -17.66 1.24
CA ILE A 34 10.34 -18.33 2.42
C ILE A 34 9.37 -19.40 1.93
N HIS A 35 9.61 -20.66 2.32
CA HIS A 35 8.78 -21.80 1.93
C HIS A 35 7.45 -21.83 2.66
N ASP A 36 7.39 -21.33 3.90
CA ASP A 36 6.19 -21.38 4.74
C ASP A 36 6.08 -20.23 5.74
N THR A 37 5.49 -19.12 5.32
CA THR A 37 5.20 -17.95 6.16
C THR A 37 4.12 -18.20 7.21
N GLY A 38 3.27 -19.22 6.96
CA GLY A 38 2.14 -19.62 7.79
C GLY A 38 2.49 -20.58 8.92
N CYS A 39 3.76 -20.94 9.06
CA CYS A 39 4.23 -21.66 10.24
C CYS A 39 4.24 -20.73 11.46
N THR A 40 3.66 -21.19 12.57
CA THR A 40 3.61 -20.44 13.83
C THR A 40 4.93 -20.51 14.60
N LEU A 41 5.77 -21.52 14.35
CA LEU A 41 7.08 -21.62 14.98
C LEU A 41 8.02 -20.58 14.35
N LYS A 42 8.27 -19.49 15.08
CA LYS A 42 9.12 -18.38 14.67
C LYS A 42 9.95 -17.93 15.86
N ALA A 43 11.26 -17.80 15.67
CA ALA A 43 12.19 -17.32 16.68
C ALA A 43 12.96 -16.12 16.13
N TYR A 44 12.89 -14.99 16.83
CA TYR A 44 13.49 -13.72 16.44
C TYR A 44 14.43 -13.23 17.54
N ARG A 45 15.50 -12.54 17.14
CA ARG A 45 16.34 -11.80 18.09
C ARG A 45 15.59 -10.55 18.55
N ALA A 46 15.79 -10.15 19.80
CA ALA A 46 15.09 -9.00 20.40
C ALA A 46 15.29 -7.70 19.58
N TRP A 47 16.48 -7.47 19.03
CA TRP A 47 16.77 -6.29 18.22
C TRP A 47 15.92 -6.21 16.94
N VAL A 48 15.58 -7.36 16.34
CA VAL A 48 14.71 -7.41 15.15
C VAL A 48 13.29 -7.01 15.53
N VAL A 49 12.77 -7.61 16.60
CA VAL A 49 11.39 -7.35 17.06
C VAL A 49 11.21 -5.87 17.46
N ARG A 50 12.21 -5.26 18.09
CA ARG A 50 12.16 -3.84 18.49
C ARG A 50 12.15 -2.87 17.31
N ARG A 51 12.65 -3.27 16.14
CA ARG A 51 12.69 -2.43 14.93
C ARG A 51 11.49 -2.68 14.00
N LEU A 52 10.75 -3.77 14.24
CA LEU A 52 9.57 -4.10 13.45
C LEU A 52 8.34 -3.32 13.93
N HIS A 53 7.74 -2.57 13.01
CA HIS A 53 6.43 -1.96 13.23
C HIS A 53 5.36 -2.88 12.64
N LEU A 54 4.62 -3.56 13.52
CA LEU A 54 3.57 -4.51 13.13
C LEU A 54 2.21 -3.81 13.10
N TYR A 55 1.56 -3.81 11.93
CA TYR A 55 0.21 -3.27 11.76
C TYR A 55 -0.81 -4.42 11.62
N SER A 56 -1.83 -4.46 12.48
CA SER A 56 -3.01 -5.35 12.34
C SER A 56 -2.68 -6.84 12.00
N ASP A 57 -3.11 -7.36 10.83
CA ASP A 57 -2.93 -8.76 10.39
C ASP A 57 -1.52 -9.06 9.81
N MET A 58 -0.57 -8.11 9.91
CA MET A 58 0.80 -8.23 9.36
C MET A 58 1.69 -9.25 10.08
N HIS A 59 1.21 -9.90 11.15
CA HIS A 59 1.97 -10.94 11.87
C HIS A 59 2.42 -12.11 10.95
N ARG A 60 1.73 -12.29 9.82
CA ARG A 60 2.08 -13.27 8.79
C ARG A 60 3.31 -12.86 7.99
N PHE A 61 3.56 -11.57 7.86
CA PHE A 61 4.66 -10.98 7.09
C PHE A 61 5.89 -10.65 7.94
N ILE A 62 5.89 -10.93 9.25
CA ILE A 62 7.05 -10.73 10.14
C ILE A 62 8.36 -11.27 9.54
N PRO A 63 8.42 -12.51 9.00
CA PRO A 63 9.66 -13.01 8.41
C PRO A 63 10.17 -12.16 7.23
N ALA A 64 9.25 -11.65 6.42
CA ALA A 64 9.56 -10.83 5.26
C ALA A 64 9.99 -9.41 5.67
N LEU A 65 9.27 -8.80 6.63
CA LEU A 65 9.62 -7.50 7.19
C LEU A 65 10.97 -7.56 7.93
N ALA A 66 11.25 -8.66 8.65
CA ALA A 66 12.52 -8.85 9.34
C ALA A 66 13.72 -8.80 8.38
N ALA A 67 13.55 -9.34 7.17
CA ALA A 67 14.58 -9.23 6.15
C ALA A 67 14.76 -7.82 5.60
N GLY A 68 13.68 -7.04 5.52
CA GLY A 68 13.75 -5.61 5.14
C GLY A 68 14.57 -4.77 6.12
N VAL A 69 14.56 -5.13 7.40
CA VAL A 69 15.38 -4.50 8.47
C VAL A 69 16.82 -5.07 8.50
N GLY A 70 17.23 -5.80 7.46
CA GLY A 70 18.58 -6.38 7.35
C GLY A 70 18.81 -7.67 8.15
N ALA A 71 17.78 -8.31 8.71
CA ALA A 71 17.96 -9.56 9.43
C ALA A 71 18.10 -10.76 8.49
N ARG A 72 19.07 -11.64 8.77
CA ARG A 72 19.19 -12.93 8.06
C ARG A 72 18.06 -13.87 8.49
N VAL A 73 17.23 -14.29 7.53
CA VAL A 73 16.12 -15.22 7.75
C VAL A 73 16.54 -16.62 7.33
N GLY A 74 16.67 -17.53 8.30
CA GLY A 74 16.84 -18.96 8.05
C GLY A 74 15.58 -19.76 8.33
N GLU A 75 15.43 -20.90 7.67
CA GLU A 75 14.32 -21.84 7.85
C GLU A 75 14.78 -23.17 8.45
N LEU A 76 13.99 -23.71 9.38
CA LEU A 76 14.24 -25.01 10.02
C LEU A 76 13.12 -25.97 9.64
N PRO A 77 13.39 -27.16 9.09
CA PRO A 77 12.35 -28.15 8.82
C PRO A 77 11.73 -28.64 10.14
N VAL A 78 10.40 -28.61 10.23
CA VAL A 78 9.62 -29.05 11.40
C VAL A 78 8.64 -30.12 10.98
N ARG A 79 8.50 -31.16 11.82
CA ARG A 79 7.53 -32.23 11.62
C ARG A 79 6.11 -31.68 11.77
N HIS A 80 5.28 -31.91 10.75
CA HIS A 80 3.89 -31.49 10.77
C HIS A 80 3.00 -32.63 11.28
N HIS A 81 2.24 -32.36 12.35
CA HIS A 81 1.21 -33.27 12.84
C HIS A 81 -0.15 -32.89 12.26
N ALA A 82 -0.89 -33.89 11.75
CA ALA A 82 -2.24 -33.69 11.28
C ALA A 82 -3.14 -33.24 12.43
N ARG A 83 -3.99 -32.24 12.17
CA ARG A 83 -4.95 -31.73 13.15
C ARG A 83 -5.97 -32.84 13.44
N ARG A 84 -6.12 -33.21 14.74
CA ARG A 84 -7.06 -34.25 15.18
C ARG A 84 -8.51 -33.76 15.34
N TYR A 85 -8.73 -32.47 15.61
CA TYR A 85 -10.05 -31.90 15.88
C TYR A 85 -10.24 -30.52 15.25
N GLY A 86 -11.48 -30.22 14.84
CA GLY A 86 -11.91 -28.91 14.31
C GLY A 86 -11.80 -28.76 12.78
N ILE A 87 -12.75 -28.02 12.21
CA ILE A 87 -12.81 -27.72 10.77
C ILE A 87 -11.84 -26.57 10.45
N SER A 88 -11.16 -26.64 9.30
CA SER A 88 -10.30 -25.55 8.85
C SER A 88 -11.12 -24.34 8.41
N LYS A 89 -10.97 -23.20 9.08
CA LYS A 89 -11.48 -21.88 8.63
C LYS A 89 -10.73 -21.32 7.40
N TYR A 90 -10.09 -22.17 6.60
CA TYR A 90 -9.22 -21.79 5.47
C TYR A 90 -10.00 -22.01 4.17
N GLY A 91 -10.54 -20.92 3.61
CA GLY A 91 -11.18 -20.90 2.29
C GLY A 91 -10.40 -20.09 1.26
N ILE A 92 -10.81 -20.17 -0.01
CA ILE A 92 -10.19 -19.49 -1.17
C ILE A 92 -10.17 -17.97 -0.99
N GLY A 93 -11.18 -17.39 -0.32
CA GLY A 93 -11.22 -15.95 0.02
C GLY A 93 -10.09 -15.46 0.95
N ARG A 94 -9.24 -16.34 1.48
CA ARG A 94 -8.00 -15.95 2.17
C ARG A 94 -6.94 -15.44 1.19
N ILE A 95 -6.94 -15.89 -0.06
CA ILE A 95 -5.98 -15.41 -1.08
C ILE A 95 -6.22 -13.94 -1.37
N LEU A 96 -7.48 -13.56 -1.60
CA LEU A 96 -7.86 -12.18 -1.84
C LEU A 96 -7.44 -11.29 -0.67
N ARG A 97 -7.71 -11.70 0.58
CA ARG A 97 -7.24 -10.96 1.77
C ARG A 97 -5.73 -10.80 1.81
N VAL A 98 -4.96 -11.87 1.59
CA VAL A 98 -3.49 -11.78 1.57
C VAL A 98 -3.00 -10.88 0.44
N LEU A 99 -3.65 -10.91 -0.73
CA LEU A 99 -3.33 -10.02 -1.84
C LEU A 99 -3.63 -8.57 -1.50
N THR A 100 -4.81 -8.28 -0.94
CA THR A 100 -5.19 -6.93 -0.52
C THR A 100 -4.26 -6.44 0.60
N ASP A 101 -3.91 -7.29 1.56
CA ASP A 101 -2.95 -6.95 2.62
C ASP A 101 -1.59 -6.61 2.03
N LEU A 102 -1.05 -7.42 1.10
CA LEU A 102 0.22 -7.13 0.42
C LEU A 102 0.16 -5.83 -0.38
N LEU A 103 -0.96 -5.57 -1.07
CA LEU A 103 -1.18 -4.32 -1.78
C LEU A 103 -1.20 -3.13 -0.81
N VAL A 104 -1.89 -3.26 0.32
CA VAL A 104 -1.93 -2.25 1.38
C VAL A 104 -0.54 -2.03 1.97
N VAL A 105 0.23 -3.08 2.27
CA VAL A 105 1.60 -2.95 2.77
C VAL A 105 2.46 -2.19 1.77
N ARG A 106 2.41 -2.59 0.49
CA ARG A 106 3.19 -1.94 -0.58
C ARG A 106 2.77 -0.49 -0.77
N LEU A 107 1.47 -0.23 -0.79
CA LEU A 107 0.91 1.10 -0.89
C LEU A 107 1.41 1.92 0.29
N LEU A 108 1.27 1.44 1.52
CA LEU A 108 1.67 2.15 2.72
C LEU A 108 3.17 2.44 2.74
N VAL A 109 4.03 1.46 2.43
CA VAL A 109 5.49 1.65 2.36
C VAL A 109 5.87 2.65 1.28
N ARG A 110 5.28 2.58 0.08
CA ARG A 110 5.61 3.47 -1.04
C ARG A 110 4.96 4.85 -0.95
N PHE A 111 3.77 4.92 -0.38
CA PHE A 111 2.98 6.15 -0.22
C PHE A 111 3.49 6.96 0.98
N SER A 112 3.95 6.30 2.04
CA SER A 112 4.50 6.94 3.23
C SER A 112 5.81 7.67 2.99
N THR A 113 6.48 7.50 1.85
CA THR A 113 7.75 8.20 1.60
C THR A 113 7.58 9.59 1.02
N HIS A 114 6.47 9.92 0.34
CA HIS A 114 6.13 11.27 -0.11
C HIS A 114 4.65 11.34 -0.55
N PRO A 115 3.69 11.34 0.39
CA PRO A 115 2.26 11.35 0.07
C PRO A 115 1.84 12.58 -0.74
N VAL A 116 2.46 13.75 -0.53
CA VAL A 116 2.18 14.97 -1.31
C VAL A 116 2.49 14.81 -2.78
N ARG A 117 3.49 14.02 -3.17
CA ARG A 117 3.82 13.82 -4.59
C ARG A 117 2.69 13.12 -5.33
N TYR A 118 2.06 12.14 -4.71
CA TYR A 118 0.97 11.37 -5.32
C TYR A 118 -0.31 12.21 -5.45
N PHE A 119 -0.74 12.83 -4.35
CA PHE A 119 -1.96 13.65 -4.34
C PHE A 119 -1.79 14.99 -5.07
N GLY A 120 -0.61 15.61 -4.97
CA GLY A 120 -0.25 16.81 -5.71
C GLY A 120 -0.23 16.57 -7.22
N LEU A 121 0.42 15.50 -7.68
CA LEU A 121 0.43 15.13 -9.10
C LEU A 121 -0.98 14.81 -9.62
N ALA A 122 -1.83 14.17 -8.80
CA ALA A 122 -3.23 13.92 -9.15
C ALA A 122 -4.09 15.21 -9.19
N SER A 123 -3.76 16.21 -8.36
CA SER A 123 -4.48 17.49 -8.33
C SER A 123 -4.15 18.40 -9.51
N MET A 124 -2.94 18.30 -10.08
CA MET A 124 -2.51 19.14 -11.22
C MET A 124 -3.44 19.08 -12.44
N PRO A 125 -3.80 17.90 -13.00
CA PRO A 125 -4.70 17.84 -14.14
C PRO A 125 -6.10 18.36 -13.80
N LEU A 126 -6.56 18.21 -12.56
CA LEU A 126 -7.87 18.74 -12.11
C LEU A 126 -7.85 20.27 -12.04
N PHE A 127 -6.75 20.87 -11.56
CA PHE A 127 -6.56 22.32 -11.57
C PHE A 127 -6.53 22.88 -13.00
N LEU A 128 -5.79 22.23 -13.91
CA LEU A 128 -5.76 22.61 -15.31
C LEU A 128 -7.13 22.50 -15.98
N LEU A 129 -7.88 21.44 -15.67
CA LEU A 129 -9.23 21.24 -16.18
C LEU A 129 -10.20 22.31 -15.67
N SER A 130 -10.12 22.66 -14.38
CA SER A 130 -10.91 23.75 -13.80
C SER A 130 -10.61 25.09 -14.48
N LEU A 131 -9.32 25.40 -14.71
CA LEU A 131 -8.91 26.62 -15.40
C LEU A 131 -9.40 26.65 -16.86
N ALA A 132 -9.38 25.50 -17.55
CA ALA A 132 -9.91 25.39 -18.91
C ALA A 132 -11.41 25.69 -18.96
N PHE A 133 -12.21 25.14 -18.04
CA PHE A 133 -13.64 25.44 -17.96
C PHE A 133 -13.92 26.91 -17.60
N ALA A 134 -13.14 27.48 -16.67
CA ALA A 134 -13.24 28.89 -16.32
C ALA A 134 -12.90 29.80 -17.51
N ALA A 135 -11.83 29.49 -18.24
CA ALA A 135 -11.40 30.24 -19.42
C ALA A 135 -12.44 30.19 -20.55
N ILE A 136 -13.05 29.03 -20.80
CA ILE A 136 -14.14 28.91 -21.79
C ILE A 136 -15.33 29.78 -21.41
N GLY A 137 -15.71 29.81 -20.12
CA GLY A 137 -16.75 30.69 -19.62
C GLY A 137 -16.42 32.18 -19.81
N LEU A 138 -15.19 32.59 -19.46
CA LEU A 138 -14.73 33.99 -19.54
C LEU A 138 -14.54 34.49 -20.99
N LEU A 139 -14.00 33.67 -21.89
CA LEU A 139 -13.76 34.06 -23.28
C LEU A 139 -15.08 34.28 -24.05
N LYS A 140 -16.13 33.52 -23.71
CA LYS A 140 -17.48 33.75 -24.23
C LYS A 140 -18.09 35.03 -23.68
N PHE A 141 -17.88 35.31 -22.39
CA PHE A 141 -18.32 36.55 -21.76
C PHE A 141 -17.68 37.80 -22.38
N SER A 142 -16.38 37.75 -22.75
CA SER A 142 -15.65 38.91 -23.25
C SER A 142 -15.86 39.21 -24.74
N ARG A 143 -16.27 38.23 -25.57
CA ARG A 143 -16.46 38.44 -27.02
C ARG A 143 -17.80 39.07 -27.37
N ASP A 144 -18.79 38.90 -26.51
CA ASP A 144 -20.17 39.28 -26.79
C ASP A 144 -20.53 40.58 -26.05
N GLY A 145 -19.73 41.64 -26.21
CA GLY A 145 -19.77 42.92 -25.46
C GLY A 145 -21.09 43.70 -25.42
N SER A 146 -22.19 43.10 -25.84
CA SER A 146 -23.56 43.49 -25.56
C SER A 146 -24.08 42.70 -24.36
N THR A 147 -24.76 43.35 -23.42
CA THR A 147 -25.50 42.74 -22.31
C THR A 147 -26.55 41.73 -22.80
N ILE A 148 -26.12 40.53 -23.19
CA ILE A 148 -26.97 39.48 -23.74
C ILE A 148 -27.08 38.36 -22.72
N ALA A 149 -28.33 38.00 -22.46
CA ALA A 149 -28.85 36.87 -21.70
C ALA A 149 -27.80 35.81 -21.38
N ILE A 150 -27.43 35.71 -20.10
CA ILE A 150 -26.65 34.60 -19.57
C ILE A 150 -27.33 33.30 -20.01
N ASN A 151 -26.73 32.60 -20.98
CA ASN A 151 -27.29 31.34 -21.44
C ASN A 151 -27.17 30.31 -20.31
N ARG A 152 -28.15 29.42 -20.19
CA ARG A 152 -28.13 28.34 -19.19
C ARG A 152 -26.84 27.50 -19.27
N TRP A 153 -26.27 27.39 -20.46
CA TRP A 153 -25.01 26.71 -20.73
C TRP A 153 -23.78 27.44 -20.16
N ASP A 154 -23.75 28.77 -20.14
CA ASP A 154 -22.62 29.54 -19.62
C ASP A 154 -22.53 29.45 -18.09
N ILE A 155 -23.69 29.49 -17.40
CA ILE A 155 -23.78 29.19 -15.95
C ILE A 155 -23.29 27.77 -15.67
N SER A 156 -23.58 26.81 -16.57
CA SER A 156 -23.18 25.41 -16.40
C SER A 156 -21.67 25.24 -16.50
N TYR A 157 -20.99 25.96 -17.40
CA TYR A 157 -19.52 25.95 -17.47
C TYR A 157 -18.87 26.59 -16.24
N MET A 158 -19.41 27.72 -15.77
CA MET A 158 -18.87 28.38 -14.57
C MET A 158 -19.07 27.56 -13.30
N THR A 159 -20.26 26.99 -13.09
CA THR A 159 -20.53 26.11 -11.93
C THR A 159 -19.68 24.84 -11.96
N SER A 160 -19.50 24.22 -13.14
CA SER A 160 -18.61 23.07 -13.30
C SER A 160 -17.15 23.41 -12.98
N SER A 161 -16.67 24.58 -13.40
CA SER A 161 -15.30 25.03 -13.11
C SER A 161 -15.04 25.14 -11.60
N VAL A 162 -16.02 25.64 -10.84
CA VAL A 162 -15.95 25.80 -9.38
C VAL A 162 -15.98 24.44 -8.68
N LEU A 163 -16.85 23.51 -9.11
CA LEU A 163 -16.91 22.16 -8.53
C LEU A 163 -15.59 21.39 -8.74
N VAL A 164 -15.01 21.48 -9.94
CA VAL A 164 -13.71 20.87 -10.24
C VAL A 164 -12.58 21.56 -9.47
N ALA A 165 -12.61 22.88 -9.31
CA ALA A 165 -11.63 23.62 -8.50
C ALA A 165 -11.64 23.16 -7.04
N VAL A 166 -12.83 23.09 -6.44
CA VAL A 166 -13.01 22.64 -5.05
C VAL A 166 -12.54 21.20 -4.89
N THR A 167 -12.82 20.34 -5.86
CA THR A 167 -12.33 18.95 -5.84
C THR A 167 -10.80 18.91 -5.91
N ALA A 168 -10.19 19.65 -6.83
CA ALA A 168 -8.73 19.73 -6.97
C ALA A 168 -8.06 20.22 -5.67
N LEU A 169 -8.64 21.25 -5.04
CA LEU A 169 -8.17 21.77 -3.76
C LEU A 169 -8.28 20.72 -2.65
N ASN A 170 -9.39 19.98 -2.56
CA ASN A 170 -9.55 18.91 -1.57
C ASN A 170 -8.48 17.82 -1.72
N PHE A 171 -8.19 17.39 -2.96
CA PHE A 171 -7.12 16.42 -3.22
C PHE A 171 -5.75 16.94 -2.78
N PHE A 172 -5.47 18.22 -3.05
CA PHE A 172 -4.22 18.85 -2.62
C PHE A 172 -4.11 18.94 -1.08
N LEU A 173 -5.18 19.38 -0.41
CA LEU A 173 -5.25 19.46 1.06
C LEU A 173 -5.12 18.09 1.72
N LEU A 174 -5.75 17.05 1.16
CA LEU A 174 -5.57 15.67 1.62
C LEU A 174 -4.11 15.23 1.50
N GLY A 175 -3.43 15.60 0.43
CA GLY A 175 -1.99 15.38 0.28
C GLY A 175 -1.18 16.00 1.43
N LEU A 176 -1.42 17.27 1.73
CA LEU A 176 -0.75 17.98 2.83
C LEU A 176 -1.06 17.35 4.21
N LEU A 177 -2.33 17.01 4.45
CA LEU A 177 -2.75 16.32 5.67
C LEU A 177 -2.08 14.96 5.83
N CYS A 178 -1.94 14.19 4.74
CA CYS A 178 -1.20 12.94 4.74
C CYS A 178 0.28 13.16 5.07
N GLU A 179 0.95 14.15 4.48
CA GLU A 179 2.36 14.47 4.79
C GLU A 179 2.53 14.82 6.27
N LEU A 180 1.65 15.67 6.79
CA LEU A 180 1.66 16.07 8.20
C LEU A 180 1.43 14.86 9.10
N SER A 181 0.45 14.01 8.77
CA SER A 181 0.15 12.80 9.54
C SER A 181 1.33 11.83 9.56
N VAL A 182 2.00 11.63 8.42
CA VAL A 182 3.18 10.75 8.31
C VAL A 182 4.39 11.34 9.04
N SER A 183 4.59 12.65 8.93
CA SER A 183 5.66 13.39 9.63
C SER A 183 5.49 13.32 11.15
N VAL A 184 4.28 13.59 11.66
CA VAL A 184 3.94 13.51 13.09
C VAL A 184 4.03 12.08 13.61
N SER A 185 3.65 11.08 12.81
CA SER A 185 3.75 9.67 13.19
C SER A 185 5.20 9.17 13.34
N GLY A 186 6.21 10.00 13.02
CA GLY A 186 7.63 9.63 13.13
C GLY A 186 8.06 8.54 12.15
N PHE A 187 7.23 8.22 11.15
CA PHE A 187 7.49 7.16 10.17
C PHE A 187 8.76 7.47 9.34
N TYR A 188 9.00 8.76 9.06
CA TYR A 188 10.18 9.24 8.34
C TYR A 188 11.49 9.19 9.13
N SER A 189 11.46 9.38 10.46
CA SER A 189 12.69 9.47 11.28
C SER A 189 13.52 8.18 11.30
N ARG A 190 13.01 7.06 10.77
CA ARG A 190 13.71 5.76 10.77
C ARG A 190 13.74 5.03 9.43
N ALA A 191 12.87 5.37 8.48
CA ALA A 191 12.89 4.78 7.13
C ALA A 191 13.99 5.37 6.22
N GLY A 192 14.36 6.65 6.43
CA GLY A 192 15.46 7.30 5.68
C GLY A 192 16.83 6.65 5.94
N THR A 193 17.06 6.19 7.17
CA THR A 193 18.29 5.48 7.55
C THR A 193 18.42 4.08 6.93
N GLU A 194 17.31 3.42 6.55
CA GLU A 194 17.36 2.06 5.98
C GLU A 194 17.60 2.04 4.46
N ILE A 195 17.29 3.14 3.74
CA ILE A 195 17.52 3.23 2.28
C ILE A 195 18.94 3.73 1.97
N GLU A 196 19.49 4.66 2.76
CA GLU A 196 20.88 5.14 2.58
C GLU A 196 21.93 4.05 2.86
N GLU A 197 21.73 3.18 3.85
CA GLU A 197 22.68 2.07 4.11
C GLU A 197 22.65 0.96 3.05
N HIS A 198 21.55 0.81 2.31
CA HIS A 198 21.42 -0.24 1.27
C HIS A 198 21.65 0.25 -0.17
N GLY A 199 21.74 1.56 -0.39
CA GLY A 199 22.18 2.14 -1.67
C GLY A 199 23.70 2.32 -1.81
N GLY A 200 24.46 2.21 -0.72
CA GLY A 200 25.91 2.47 -0.68
C GLY A 200 26.81 1.22 -0.67
N ALA A 201 26.24 0.01 -0.75
CA ALA A 201 26.99 -1.25 -0.78
C ALA A 201 26.66 -2.04 -2.05
N ALA A 202 26.98 -1.45 -3.20
CA ALA A 202 27.11 -2.14 -4.48
C ALA A 202 28.57 -2.04 -4.94
#